data_AF-A0A520W730-F1
#
_entry.id   AF-A0A520W730-F1
#
_cell.length_a   1.000
_cell.length_b   1.000
_cell.length_c   1.000
_cell.angle_alpha   90.00
_cell.angle_beta   90.00
_cell.angle_gamma   90.00
#
_symmetry.space_group_name_H-M   'P 1'
#
loop_
_entity.id
_entity.type
_entity.pdbx_description
1 polymer ?
#
loop_
_entity_poly.entity_id
_entity_poly.type
_entity_poly.pdbx_seq_one_letter_code
_entity_poly.pdbx_strand_id
1 'polypeptide(L)'
;MRIIFILILILLSKGSWSFTDYKYLICEIDNPKDESISIDKRFLFFTINKGEYVEEIIKIDTSKEKIDISKERYKNGFYTFNDNSISFNERLFFRKIKLNRKLDRKSLKLTTLNNDRFISNHNCLITNITDYQKKIFDNIRKLKEIWKSNYKDNKM
;
A
#
# COMPACT_ATOMS: atom_id res chain seq x y z
N MET A 1 22.83 -44.14 -1.58
CA MET A 1 22.51 -42.90 -2.33
C MET A 1 21.05 -42.75 -2.76
N ARG A 2 20.23 -43.82 -2.89
CA ARG A 2 18.80 -43.68 -3.25
C ARG A 2 17.91 -43.11 -2.13
N ILE A 3 18.17 -43.49 -0.88
CA ILE A 3 17.36 -43.07 0.29
C ILE A 3 17.53 -41.57 0.60
N ILE A 4 18.75 -41.06 0.49
CA ILE A 4 19.05 -39.63 0.68
C ILE A 4 18.33 -38.79 -0.37
N PHE A 5 18.29 -39.26 -1.62
CA PHE A 5 17.60 -38.57 -2.71
C PHE A 5 16.08 -38.51 -2.49
N ILE A 6 15.49 -39.60 -1.97
CA ILE A 6 14.06 -39.65 -1.60
C ILE A 6 13.74 -38.69 -0.45
N LEU A 7 14.60 -38.60 0.57
CA LEU A 7 14.44 -37.64 1.67
C LEU A 7 14.55 -36.19 1.21
N ILE A 8 15.47 -35.88 0.28
CA ILE A 8 15.59 -34.55 -0.34
C ILE A 8 14.34 -34.21 -1.16
N LEU A 9 13.80 -35.17 -1.92
CA LEU A 9 12.55 -35.02 -2.68
C LEU A 9 11.34 -34.77 -1.78
N ILE A 10 11.26 -35.42 -0.60
CA ILE A 10 10.19 -35.20 0.39
C ILE A 10 10.35 -33.82 1.07
N LEU A 11 11.57 -33.37 1.31
CA LEU A 11 11.84 -32.03 1.85
C LEU A 11 11.52 -30.92 0.81
N LEU A 12 11.85 -31.14 -0.46
CA LEU A 12 11.52 -30.23 -1.56
C LEU A 12 10.01 -30.22 -1.88
N SER A 13 9.31 -31.35 -1.74
CA SER A 13 7.85 -31.40 -1.92
C SER A 13 7.09 -30.68 -0.80
N LYS A 14 7.63 -30.66 0.42
CA LYS A 14 7.10 -29.80 1.51
C LYS A 14 7.50 -28.33 1.36
N GLY A 15 8.61 -28.04 0.66
CA GLY A 15 9.06 -26.68 0.39
C GLY A 15 8.33 -25.96 -0.75
N SER A 16 7.50 -26.66 -1.54
CA SER A 16 6.97 -26.14 -2.81
C SER A 16 5.49 -25.77 -2.80
N TRP A 17 4.78 -25.81 -1.67
CA TRP A 17 3.33 -25.53 -1.61
C TRP A 17 2.93 -24.66 -0.41
N SER A 18 3.71 -23.62 -0.11
CA SER A 18 3.12 -22.40 0.47
C SER A 18 3.11 -21.34 -0.61
N PHE A 19 2.20 -21.47 -1.58
CA PHE A 19 1.67 -20.28 -2.24
C PHE A 19 1.18 -19.38 -1.10
N THR A 20 2.00 -18.39 -0.78
CA THR A 20 1.59 -17.34 0.15
C THR A 20 0.63 -16.50 -0.67
N ASP A 21 -0.67 -16.62 -0.36
CA ASP A 21 -1.74 -15.86 -1.01
C ASP A 21 -1.62 -14.38 -0.64
N TYR A 22 -0.56 -13.73 -1.14
CA TYR A 22 -0.40 -12.31 -1.06
C TYR A 22 -1.42 -11.65 -1.97
N LYS A 23 -2.23 -10.76 -1.40
CA LYS A 23 -3.07 -9.84 -2.17
C LYS A 23 -2.48 -8.44 -2.06
N TYR A 24 -2.36 -7.78 -3.21
CA TYR A 24 -1.84 -6.43 -3.29
C TYR A 24 -2.97 -5.47 -3.62
N LEU A 25 -3.07 -4.37 -2.87
CA LEU A 25 -4.00 -3.29 -3.17
C LEU A 25 -3.21 -2.02 -3.51
N ILE A 26 -3.64 -1.36 -4.57
CA ILE A 26 -3.21 0.00 -4.90
C ILE A 26 -4.43 0.88 -4.77
N CYS A 27 -4.37 1.86 -3.88
CA CYS A 27 -5.46 2.77 -3.59
C CYS A 27 -5.05 4.19 -3.97
N GLU A 28 -5.81 4.80 -4.88
CA GLU A 28 -5.61 6.16 -5.36
C GLU A 28 -6.77 7.04 -4.90
N ILE A 29 -6.49 8.29 -4.53
CA ILE A 29 -7.53 9.17 -3.98
C ILE A 29 -8.64 9.44 -5.01
N ASP A 30 -9.89 9.36 -4.58
CA ASP A 30 -11.09 9.41 -5.46
C ASP A 30 -11.25 10.77 -6.16
N ASN A 31 -10.82 11.86 -5.51
CA ASN A 31 -10.90 13.22 -6.07
C ASN A 31 -9.53 13.93 -6.05
N PRO A 32 -8.70 13.79 -7.10
CA PRO A 32 -7.32 14.29 -7.11
C PRO A 32 -7.18 15.82 -7.30
N LYS A 33 -8.30 16.53 -7.52
CA LYS A 33 -8.37 17.99 -7.70
C LYS A 33 -8.35 18.78 -6.40
N ASP A 34 -8.37 18.10 -5.26
CA ASP A 34 -8.23 18.74 -3.96
C ASP A 34 -6.76 19.13 -3.76
N GLU A 35 -6.42 20.36 -4.15
CA GLU A 35 -5.06 20.92 -4.08
C GLU A 35 -4.52 20.96 -2.64
N SER A 36 -5.40 20.85 -1.64
CA SER A 36 -5.04 20.77 -0.23
C SER A 36 -4.32 19.47 0.16
N ILE A 37 -4.43 18.42 -0.67
CA ILE A 37 -3.93 17.09 -0.36
C ILE A 37 -2.50 16.94 -0.87
N SER A 38 -1.60 16.75 0.08
CA SER A 38 -0.18 16.56 -0.17
C SER A 38 0.07 15.33 -1.06
N ILE A 39 1.03 15.46 -1.98
CA ILE A 39 1.31 14.50 -3.04
C ILE A 39 1.60 13.08 -2.48
N ASP A 40 2.24 13.01 -1.31
CA ASP A 40 2.57 11.80 -0.56
C ASP A 40 1.34 11.00 -0.09
N LYS A 41 0.17 11.64 0.05
CA LYS A 41 -1.08 11.01 0.51
C LYS A 41 -2.00 10.53 -0.62
N ARG A 42 -1.63 10.81 -1.88
CA ARG A 42 -2.44 10.44 -3.06
C ARG A 42 -2.54 8.94 -3.25
N PHE A 43 -1.49 8.21 -2.90
CA PHE A 43 -1.41 6.75 -3.06
C PHE A 43 -1.19 6.06 -1.73
N LEU A 44 -1.96 5.02 -1.49
CA LEU A 44 -1.73 4.04 -0.43
C LEU A 44 -1.53 2.68 -1.06
N PHE A 45 -0.55 1.94 -0.56
CA PHE A 45 -0.24 0.61 -1.05
C PHE A 45 -0.35 -0.40 0.08
N PHE A 46 -1.07 -1.49 -0.15
CA PHE A 46 -1.23 -2.55 0.84
C PHE A 46 -0.71 -3.87 0.31
N THR A 47 0.06 -4.54 1.15
CA THR A 47 0.37 -5.96 1.01
C THR A 47 -0.40 -6.72 2.09
N ILE A 48 -1.28 -7.63 1.69
CA ILE A 48 -2.13 -8.41 2.59
C ILE A 48 -1.69 -9.86 2.53
N ASN A 49 -1.47 -10.47 3.70
CA ASN A 49 -1.06 -11.86 3.81
C ASN A 49 -1.57 -12.48 5.12
N LYS A 50 -2.23 -13.63 5.04
CA LYS A 50 -2.57 -14.51 6.20
C LYS A 50 -3.01 -13.73 7.46
N GLY A 51 -4.05 -12.89 7.35
CA GLY A 51 -4.62 -12.14 8.48
C GLY A 51 -3.90 -10.83 8.85
N GLU A 52 -2.75 -10.57 8.23
CA GLU A 52 -1.94 -9.37 8.44
C GLU A 52 -1.93 -8.48 7.19
N TYR A 53 -1.65 -7.19 7.40
CA TYR A 53 -1.36 -6.26 6.32
C TYR A 53 -0.15 -5.39 6.64
N VAL A 54 0.53 -4.96 5.58
CA VAL A 54 1.51 -3.89 5.60
C VAL A 54 1.00 -2.79 4.70
N GLU A 55 0.98 -1.58 5.23
CA GLU A 55 0.68 -0.36 4.51
C GLU A 55 1.97 0.41 4.22
N GLU A 56 2.11 0.83 2.99
CA GLU A 56 3.21 1.63 2.50
C GLU A 56 2.66 2.91 1.86
N ILE A 57 3.39 4.01 2.06
CA ILE A 57 3.07 5.33 1.51
C ILE A 57 4.24 5.84 0.68
N ILE A 58 3.99 6.90 -0.09
CA ILE A 58 5.06 7.63 -0.75
C ILE A 58 5.73 8.57 0.24
N LYS A 59 7.06 8.55 0.28
CA LYS A 59 7.89 9.56 0.95
C LYS A 59 8.53 10.44 -0.11
N ILE A 60 8.47 11.76 0.13
CA ILE A 60 9.17 12.76 -0.67
C ILE A 60 10.24 13.37 0.24
N ASP A 61 11.50 13.15 -0.07
CA ASP A 61 12.64 13.75 0.62
C ASP A 61 13.20 14.89 -0.23
N THR A 62 13.04 16.11 0.30
CA THR A 62 13.50 17.36 -0.31
C THR A 62 14.80 17.87 0.32
N SER A 63 15.38 17.17 1.29
CA SER A 63 16.62 17.59 1.96
C SER A 63 17.88 17.36 1.10
N LYS A 64 17.77 16.51 0.08
CA LYS A 64 18.85 16.17 -0.85
C LYS A 64 18.88 17.14 -2.04
N GLU A 65 20.07 17.29 -2.64
CA GLU A 65 20.28 18.09 -3.86
C GLU A 65 19.37 17.64 -5.03
N LYS A 66 19.03 16.36 -5.08
CA LYS A 66 18.01 15.79 -5.95
C LYS A 66 16.90 15.19 -5.12
N ILE A 67 15.66 15.50 -5.48
CA ILE A 67 14.49 14.98 -4.77
C ILE A 67 14.39 13.48 -4.94
N ASP A 68 14.21 12.85 -3.80
CA ASP A 68 14.07 11.42 -3.69
C ASP A 68 12.60 11.11 -3.36
N ILE A 69 11.94 10.42 -4.29
CA ILE A 69 10.57 9.93 -4.11
C ILE A 69 10.67 8.42 -4.04
N SER A 70 10.32 7.88 -2.89
CA SER A 70 10.40 6.45 -2.60
C SER A 70 9.14 5.98 -1.88
N LYS A 71 8.99 4.67 -1.78
CA LYS A 71 7.92 4.05 -0.99
C LYS A 71 8.49 3.65 0.36
N GLU A 72 7.81 3.98 1.45
CA GLU A 72 8.22 3.58 2.79
C GLU A 72 7.10 2.83 3.52
N ARG A 73 7.48 1.90 4.39
CA ARG A 73 6.53 1.25 5.30
C ARG A 73 6.01 2.27 6.29
N TYR A 74 4.69 2.43 6.32
CA TYR A 74 4.04 3.40 7.19
C TYR A 74 3.45 2.75 8.44
N LYS A 75 2.62 1.72 8.23
CA LYS A 75 1.88 1.01 9.26
C LYS A 75 1.75 -0.48 8.92
N ASN A 76 1.44 -1.27 9.93
CA ASN A 76 1.04 -2.65 9.78
C ASN A 76 -0.06 -2.98 10.78
N GLY A 77 -0.72 -4.10 10.56
CA GLY A 77 -1.84 -4.47 11.39
C GLY A 77 -2.44 -5.80 11.00
N PHE A 78 -3.62 -6.02 11.53
CA PHE A 78 -4.47 -7.16 11.20
C PHE A 78 -5.66 -6.67 10.39
N TYR A 79 -6.24 -7.51 9.56
CA TYR A 79 -7.49 -7.18 8.89
C TYR A 79 -8.58 -8.17 9.29
N THR A 80 -9.82 -7.70 9.31
CA THR A 80 -11.00 -8.50 9.60
C THR A 80 -11.94 -8.44 8.41
N PHE A 81 -12.46 -9.62 8.01
CA PHE A 81 -13.47 -9.73 6.98
C PHE A 81 -14.85 -9.66 7.63
N ASN A 82 -15.66 -8.71 7.17
CA ASN A 82 -17.11 -8.69 7.37
C ASN A 82 -17.77 -8.94 6.01
N ASP A 83 -19.07 -9.22 6.01
CA ASP A 83 -19.83 -9.63 4.81
C ASP A 83 -19.53 -8.75 3.59
N ASN A 84 -19.57 -7.43 3.75
CA ASN A 84 -19.38 -6.48 2.65
C ASN A 84 -18.10 -5.65 2.74
N SER A 85 -17.27 -5.84 3.77
CA SER A 85 -16.12 -4.96 3.99
C SER A 85 -14.94 -5.63 4.65
N ILE A 86 -13.75 -5.11 4.38
CA ILE A 86 -12.51 -5.45 5.08
C ILE A 86 -12.15 -4.28 5.99
N SER A 87 -12.02 -4.52 7.29
CA SER A 87 -11.56 -3.50 8.24
C SER A 87 -10.09 -3.71 8.57
N PHE A 88 -9.27 -2.67 8.43
CA PHE A 88 -7.85 -2.70 8.73
C PHE A 88 -7.62 -2.14 10.14
N ASN A 89 -7.18 -3.03 11.03
CA ASN A 89 -6.92 -2.74 12.43
C ASN A 89 -5.41 -2.60 12.65
N GLU A 90 -4.97 -1.37 12.87
CA GLU A 90 -3.56 -1.04 13.10
C GLU A 90 -3.05 -1.71 14.39
N ARG A 91 -1.81 -2.20 14.37
CA ARG A 91 -1.10 -2.54 15.61
C ARG A 91 -0.89 -1.27 16.44
N LEU A 92 -0.77 -1.43 17.76
CA LEU A 92 -0.48 -0.31 18.66
C LEU A 92 0.87 0.32 18.30
N PHE A 93 0.86 1.56 17.84
CA PHE A 93 2.05 2.38 17.63
C PHE A 93 2.05 3.53 18.63
N PHE A 94 3.11 3.63 19.42
CA PHE A 94 3.28 4.75 20.35
C PHE A 94 3.42 6.06 19.54
N ARG A 95 2.66 7.10 19.91
CA ARG A 95 2.68 8.46 19.33
C ARG A 95 2.23 8.61 17.87
N LYS A 96 1.73 7.58 17.19
CA LYS A 96 1.15 7.72 15.85
C LYS A 96 -0.37 7.91 15.92
N ILE A 97 -0.92 8.74 15.03
CA ILE A 97 -2.37 8.93 14.88
C ILE A 97 -2.99 7.59 14.48
N LYS A 98 -4.00 7.14 15.21
CA LYS A 98 -4.77 5.93 14.90
C LYS A 98 -5.74 6.23 13.76
N LEU A 99 -5.62 5.49 12.66
CA LEU A 99 -6.54 5.60 11.53
C LEU A 99 -7.35 4.32 11.43
N ASN A 100 -8.67 4.47 11.32
CA ASN A 100 -9.57 3.36 11.07
C ASN A 100 -9.84 3.33 9.57
N ARG A 101 -9.55 2.21 8.91
CA ARG A 101 -9.78 2.07 7.48
C ARG A 101 -10.69 0.91 7.17
N LYS A 102 -11.62 1.15 6.25
CA LYS A 102 -12.62 0.17 5.82
C LYS A 102 -12.67 0.13 4.30
N LEU A 103 -12.41 -1.03 3.72
CA LEU A 103 -12.50 -1.28 2.28
C LEU A 103 -13.81 -2.00 1.99
N ASP A 104 -14.68 -1.38 1.20
CA ASP A 104 -15.86 -2.03 0.67
C ASP A 104 -15.46 -3.08 -0.38
N ARG A 105 -15.97 -4.30 -0.26
CA ARG A 105 -15.54 -5.44 -1.09
C ARG A 105 -16.05 -5.37 -2.53
N LYS A 106 -17.17 -4.68 -2.78
CA LYS A 106 -17.83 -4.62 -4.10
C LYS A 106 -17.36 -3.42 -4.90
N SER A 107 -17.35 -2.25 -4.27
CA SER A 107 -16.91 -1.00 -4.88
C SER A 107 -15.39 -0.79 -4.84
N LEU A 108 -14.68 -1.55 -3.99
CA LEU A 108 -13.26 -1.37 -3.72
C LEU A 108 -12.91 0.04 -3.22
N LYS A 109 -13.86 0.70 -2.57
CA LYS A 109 -13.65 2.02 -1.96
C LYS A 109 -13.10 1.86 -0.55
N LEU A 110 -11.93 2.45 -0.32
CA LEU A 110 -11.28 2.52 0.99
C LEU A 110 -11.58 3.86 1.66
N THR A 111 -12.35 3.81 2.73
CA THR A 111 -12.65 4.98 3.55
C THR A 111 -11.69 5.03 4.74
N THR A 112 -11.06 6.20 4.95
CA THR A 112 -10.20 6.48 6.09
C THR A 112 -10.90 7.41 7.07
N LEU A 113 -10.93 7.00 8.34
CA LEU A 113 -11.49 7.75 9.46
C LEU A 113 -10.42 7.96 10.54
N ASN A 114 -10.52 9.07 11.28
CA ASN A 114 -9.76 9.32 12.51
C ASN A 114 -10.72 9.73 13.61
N ASN A 115 -10.81 8.92 14.68
CA ASN A 115 -11.80 9.10 15.75
C ASN A 115 -13.20 9.38 15.17
N ASP A 116 -13.63 8.52 14.25
CA ASP A 116 -14.91 8.57 13.51
C ASP A 116 -15.12 9.79 12.59
N ARG A 117 -14.16 10.71 12.52
CA ARG A 117 -14.17 11.81 11.55
C ARG A 117 -13.63 11.34 10.20
N PHE A 118 -14.36 11.67 9.14
CA PHE A 118 -13.93 11.42 7.77
C PHE A 118 -12.64 12.15 7.43
N ILE A 119 -11.68 11.44 6.83
CA ILE A 119 -10.45 12.04 6.29
C ILE A 119 -10.46 11.98 4.77
N SER A 120 -10.63 10.79 4.20
CA SER A 120 -10.45 10.58 2.77
C SER A 120 -11.09 9.30 2.28
N ASN A 121 -11.30 9.26 0.96
CA ASN A 121 -11.67 8.07 0.21
C ASN A 121 -10.65 7.81 -0.88
N HIS A 122 -10.29 6.53 -1.03
CA HIS A 122 -9.46 6.05 -2.12
C HIS A 122 -10.20 4.97 -2.90
N ASN A 123 -10.04 4.97 -4.21
CA ASN A 123 -10.45 3.88 -5.09
C ASN A 123 -9.30 2.87 -5.16
N CYS A 124 -9.58 1.63 -4.80
CA CYS A 124 -8.58 0.58 -4.78
C CYS A 124 -8.71 -0.39 -5.95
N LEU A 125 -7.59 -0.94 -6.36
CA LEU A 125 -7.47 -2.04 -7.30
C LEU A 125 -6.78 -3.21 -6.60
N ILE A 126 -7.35 -4.41 -6.72
CA ILE A 126 -6.67 -5.66 -6.36
C ILE A 126 -5.79 -6.08 -7.54
N THR A 127 -4.54 -6.42 -7.27
CA THR A 127 -3.57 -6.73 -8.32
C THR A 127 -2.58 -7.82 -7.89
N ASN A 128 -1.80 -8.34 -8.84
CA ASN A 128 -0.69 -9.26 -8.61
C ASN A 128 0.61 -8.48 -8.34
N ILE A 129 1.67 -9.16 -7.91
CA ILE A 129 2.95 -8.51 -7.56
C ILE A 129 3.61 -7.78 -8.74
N THR A 130 3.53 -8.33 -9.96
CA THR A 130 4.19 -7.77 -11.15
C THR A 130 3.55 -6.44 -11.54
N ASP A 131 2.23 -6.42 -11.65
CA ASP A 131 1.45 -5.22 -11.96
C ASP A 131 1.51 -4.20 -10.81
N TYR A 132 1.56 -4.69 -9.57
CA TYR A 132 1.76 -3.86 -8.38
C TYR A 132 3.06 -3.07 -8.47
N GLN A 133 4.18 -3.76 -8.74
CA GLN A 133 5.50 -3.12 -8.87
C GLN A 133 5.55 -2.13 -10.04
N LYS A 134 5.01 -2.52 -11.19
CA LYS A 134 4.95 -1.65 -12.37
C LYS A 134 4.18 -0.37 -12.09
N LYS A 135 3.00 -0.48 -11.47
CA LYS A 135 2.15 0.68 -11.16
C LYS A 135 2.75 1.57 -10.07
N ILE A 136 3.46 1.01 -9.09
CA ILE A 136 4.26 1.80 -8.13
C ILE A 136 5.31 2.63 -8.88
N PHE A 137 6.07 2.01 -9.78
CA PHE A 137 7.09 2.71 -10.54
C PHE A 137 6.50 3.85 -11.39
N ASP A 138 5.40 3.57 -12.10
CA ASP A 138 4.68 4.58 -12.89
C ASP A 138 4.14 5.72 -12.02
N ASN A 139 3.58 5.42 -10.85
CA ASN A 139 3.10 6.44 -9.92
C ASN A 139 4.24 7.31 -9.41
N ILE A 140 5.36 6.72 -8.97
CA ILE A 140 6.54 7.47 -8.53
C ILE A 140 7.07 8.37 -9.65
N ARG A 141 7.11 7.87 -10.90
CA ARG A 141 7.51 8.66 -12.07
C ARG A 141 6.58 9.86 -12.29
N LYS A 142 5.26 9.63 -12.30
CA LYS A 142 4.26 10.71 -12.42
C LYS A 142 4.40 11.76 -11.32
N LEU A 143 4.62 11.32 -10.07
CA LEU A 143 4.81 12.25 -8.95
C LEU A 143 6.07 13.10 -9.11
N LYS A 144 7.17 12.53 -9.63
CA LYS A 144 8.38 13.29 -9.95
C LYS A 144 8.12 14.35 -11.04
N GLU A 145 7.29 14.04 -12.03
CA GLU A 145 6.92 14.99 -13.10
C GLU A 145 6.04 16.13 -12.57
N ILE A 146 4.98 15.81 -11.80
CA ILE A 146 4.11 16.79 -11.16
C ILE A 146 4.93 17.73 -10.28
N TRP A 147 5.81 17.17 -9.45
CA TRP A 147 6.66 17.97 -8.57
C TRP A 147 7.57 18.92 -9.36
N LYS A 148 8.21 18.42 -10.43
CA LYS A 148 9.06 19.25 -11.30
C LYS A 148 8.30 20.39 -11.97
N SER A 149 7.05 20.18 -12.39
CA SER A 149 6.21 21.24 -12.96
C SER A 149 5.91 22.31 -11.92
N ASN A 150 5.28 21.93 -10.81
CA ASN A 150 4.86 22.86 -9.76
C ASN A 150 6.02 23.71 -9.20
N TYR A 151 7.24 23.16 -9.13
CA TYR A 151 8.40 23.90 -8.63
C TYR A 151 9.13 24.72 -9.72
N LYS A 152 9.02 24.36 -11.00
CA LYS A 152 9.42 25.26 -12.10
C LYS A 152 8.47 26.45 -12.16
N ASP A 153 7.18 26.21 -11.97
CA ASP A 153 6.13 27.22 -12.04
C ASP A 153 6.17 28.17 -10.81
N ASN A 154 6.61 27.69 -9.64
CA ASN A 154 6.82 28.51 -8.43
C ASN A 154 8.16 29.27 -8.37
N LYS A 155 8.98 29.23 -9.44
CA LYS A 155 10.26 29.96 -9.54
C LYS A 155 10.16 31.25 -10.37
N MET A 156 8.94 31.73 -10.65
CA MET A 156 8.68 33.02 -11.30
C MET A 156 8.54 34.15 -10.27
#